data_AF-A0A950ZZE6-F1
#
_entry.id   AF-A0A950ZZE6-F1
#
_cell.length_a   1.000
_cell.length_b   1.000
_cell.length_c   1.000
_cell.angle_alpha   90.00
_cell.angle_beta   90.00
_cell.angle_gamma   90.00
#
_symmetry.space_group_name_H-M   'P 1'
#
loop_
_entity.id
_entity.type
_entity.pdbx_description
1 polymer ?
#
loop_
_entity_poly.entity_id
_entity_poly.type
_entity_poly.pdbx_seq_one_letter_code
_entity_poly.pdbx_strand_id
1 'polypeptide(L)'
;MTMNETAGFMAMKGAGYYSKATTGARDVINLAIPLIIGAIDRMELTDDGTRLRVADMGCADGGTSMGMWREVLGHLRRKFPSRPVEIVYTDLPRNDFSQLFRTIHNQTDIESY
;
A
#
# COMPACT_ATOMS: atom_id res chain seq x y z
N MET A 1 -3.66 -19.08 -28.15
CA MET A 1 -3.90 -17.84 -27.39
C MET A 1 -3.52 -18.10 -25.95
N THR A 2 -2.22 -18.00 -25.64
CA THR A 2 -1.62 -18.36 -24.35
C THR A 2 -1.55 -17.11 -23.47
N MET A 3 -2.59 -16.88 -22.67
CA MET A 3 -2.50 -15.90 -21.59
C MET A 3 -1.74 -16.51 -20.41
N ASN A 4 -0.45 -16.14 -20.30
CA ASN A 4 0.22 -15.79 -19.05
C ASN A 4 -0.04 -16.68 -17.81
N GLU A 5 0.31 -17.97 -17.86
CA GLU A 5 0.24 -18.89 -16.71
C GLU A 5 1.01 -18.38 -15.47
N THR A 6 2.10 -17.64 -15.67
CA THR A 6 2.93 -17.12 -14.57
C THR A 6 2.22 -16.05 -13.74
N ALA A 7 1.43 -15.17 -14.37
CA ALA A 7 0.69 -14.11 -13.68
C ALA A 7 -0.47 -14.68 -12.85
N GLY A 8 -1.16 -15.71 -13.37
CA GLY A 8 -2.22 -16.42 -12.65
C GLY A 8 -1.70 -17.24 -11.46
N PHE A 9 -0.49 -17.81 -11.57
CA PHE A 9 0.10 -18.64 -10.52
C PHE A 9 0.49 -17.85 -9.26
N MET A 10 1.00 -16.62 -9.42
CA MET A 10 1.45 -15.80 -8.30
C MET A 10 0.30 -15.21 -7.47
N ALA A 11 -0.80 -14.82 -8.11
CA ALA A 11 -1.97 -14.26 -7.44
C ALA A 11 -2.80 -15.33 -6.69
N MET A 12 -2.67 -16.62 -7.04
CA MET A 12 -3.46 -17.72 -6.45
C MET A 12 -2.79 -18.44 -5.27
N LYS A 13 -1.51 -18.19 -4.99
CA LYS A 13 -0.89 -18.66 -3.74
C LYS A 13 -1.22 -17.64 -2.65
N GLY A 14 -2.33 -17.83 -1.95
CA GLY A 14 -2.67 -17.05 -0.76
C GLY A 14 -1.60 -17.16 0.36
N ALA A 15 -1.90 -16.60 1.53
CA ALA A 15 -1.02 -16.63 2.72
C ALA A 15 0.29 -15.81 2.61
N GLY A 16 0.25 -14.68 1.90
CA GLY A 16 1.38 -13.73 1.86
C GLY A 16 2.53 -14.15 0.95
N TYR A 17 2.31 -15.14 0.08
CA TYR A 17 3.31 -15.61 -0.88
C TYR A 17 3.71 -14.51 -1.86
N TYR A 18 2.79 -13.61 -2.24
CA TYR A 18 3.08 -12.53 -3.18
C TYR A 18 4.15 -11.60 -2.60
N SER A 19 3.95 -11.05 -1.40
CA SER A 19 4.96 -10.19 -0.75
C SER A 19 6.28 -10.92 -0.46
N LYS A 20 6.24 -12.20 -0.10
CA LYS A 20 7.46 -13.01 0.15
C LYS A 20 8.23 -13.33 -1.13
N ALA A 21 7.57 -13.41 -2.27
CA ALA A 21 8.18 -13.69 -3.57
C ALA A 21 8.57 -12.43 -4.36
N THR A 22 8.22 -11.23 -3.91
CA THR A 22 8.36 -9.97 -4.67
C THR A 22 9.16 -8.88 -3.94
N THR A 23 10.28 -9.25 -3.30
CA THR A 23 11.20 -8.30 -2.68
C THR A 23 11.62 -7.17 -3.63
N GLY A 24 11.86 -7.47 -4.90
CA GLY A 24 12.22 -6.45 -5.90
C GLY A 24 11.12 -5.41 -6.16
N ALA A 25 9.83 -5.81 -6.09
CA ALA A 25 8.73 -4.86 -6.25
C ALA A 25 8.64 -3.90 -5.06
N ARG A 26 8.78 -4.44 -3.84
CA ARG A 26 8.86 -3.63 -2.61
C ARG A 26 9.99 -2.62 -2.67
N ASP A 27 11.17 -3.02 -3.12
CA ASP A 27 12.33 -2.13 -3.19
C ASP A 27 12.09 -0.98 -4.18
N VAL A 28 11.52 -1.27 -5.36
CA VAL A 28 11.14 -0.23 -6.33
C VAL A 28 10.07 0.71 -5.78
N ILE A 29 9.04 0.18 -5.10
CA ILE A 29 7.99 0.98 -4.46
C ILE A 29 8.59 1.90 -3.40
N ASN A 30 9.50 1.39 -2.56
CA ASN A 30 10.16 2.19 -1.54
C ASN A 30 11.07 3.28 -2.12
N LEU A 31 11.74 3.01 -3.26
CA LEU A 31 12.52 4.03 -3.97
C LEU A 31 11.65 5.18 -4.50
N ALA A 32 10.34 4.99 -4.66
CA ALA A 32 9.40 6.04 -5.07
C ALA A 32 8.92 6.95 -3.92
N ILE A 33 9.25 6.65 -2.65
CA ILE A 33 8.82 7.44 -1.49
C ILE A 33 9.12 8.95 -1.64
N PRO A 34 10.33 9.39 -2.06
CA PRO A 34 10.61 10.82 -2.23
C PRO A 34 9.74 11.48 -3.30
N LEU A 35 9.34 10.75 -4.34
CA LEU A 35 8.47 11.26 -5.39
C LEU A 35 7.06 11.52 -4.86
N ILE A 36 6.54 10.60 -4.04
CA ILE A 36 5.21 10.70 -3.43
C ILE A 36 5.17 11.85 -2.42
N ILE A 37 6.16 11.93 -1.53
CA ILE A 37 6.29 13.03 -0.55
C ILE A 37 6.39 14.37 -1.28
N GLY A 38 7.24 14.46 -2.30
CA GLY A 38 7.38 15.67 -3.10
C GLY A 38 6.07 16.05 -3.82
N ALA A 39 5.27 15.08 -4.26
CA ALA A 39 3.95 15.35 -4.84
C ALA A 39 2.97 15.91 -3.80
N ILE A 40 2.89 15.29 -2.60
CA ILE A 40 2.06 15.78 -1.49
C ILE A 40 2.43 17.21 -1.11
N ASP A 41 3.72 17.53 -1.05
CA ASP A 41 4.18 18.87 -0.68
C ASP A 41 3.81 19.93 -1.71
N ARG A 42 3.79 19.58 -3.01
CA ARG A 42 3.36 20.46 -4.10
C ARG A 42 1.86 20.63 -4.22
N MET A 43 1.05 19.81 -3.53
CA MET A 43 -0.41 19.98 -3.52
C MET A 43 -0.87 21.19 -2.69
N GLU A 44 0.03 21.79 -1.89
CA GLU A 44 -0.25 22.97 -1.06
C GLU A 44 -1.51 22.82 -0.20
N LEU A 45 -1.76 21.59 0.29
CA LEU A 45 -2.87 21.29 1.16
C LEU A 45 -2.72 22.04 2.50
N THR A 46 -3.86 22.41 3.09
CA THR A 46 -3.93 22.99 4.43
C THR A 46 -4.32 21.94 5.47
N ASP A 47 -3.94 22.17 6.73
CA ASP A 47 -4.43 21.41 7.88
C ASP A 47 -5.76 22.00 8.36
N ASP A 48 -6.84 21.67 7.65
CA ASP A 48 -8.18 22.26 7.82
C ASP A 48 -9.17 21.33 8.55
N GLY A 49 -8.69 20.22 9.12
CA GLY A 49 -9.50 19.20 9.77
C GLY A 49 -10.33 18.32 8.83
N THR A 50 -10.32 18.57 7.52
CA THR A 50 -11.04 17.74 6.56
C THR A 50 -10.33 16.41 6.32
N ARG A 51 -11.07 15.40 5.86
CA ARG A 51 -10.52 14.07 5.55
C ARG A 51 -9.52 14.14 4.40
N LEU A 52 -8.35 13.53 4.59
CA LEU A 52 -7.37 13.29 3.53
C LEU A 52 -7.49 11.84 3.08
N ARG A 53 -7.89 11.63 1.82
CA ARG A 53 -8.10 10.31 1.24
C ARG A 53 -6.99 9.97 0.25
N VAL A 54 -6.47 8.76 0.36
CA VAL A 54 -5.53 8.16 -0.60
C VAL A 54 -6.09 6.84 -1.10
N ALA A 55 -5.66 6.41 -2.29
CA ALA A 55 -6.03 5.12 -2.86
C ALA A 55 -4.78 4.33 -3.26
N ASP A 56 -4.70 3.07 -2.84
CA ASP A 56 -3.67 2.12 -3.25
C ASP A 56 -4.26 1.22 -4.35
N MET A 57 -3.86 1.50 -5.59
CA MET A 57 -4.41 0.89 -6.80
C MET A 57 -3.57 -0.31 -7.21
N GLY A 58 -4.06 -1.53 -6.95
CA GLY A 58 -3.31 -2.77 -7.15
C GLY A 58 -2.58 -3.22 -5.87
N CYS A 59 -3.30 -3.23 -4.75
CA CYS A 59 -2.74 -3.44 -3.42
C CYS A 59 -2.22 -4.87 -3.14
N ALA A 60 -2.59 -5.86 -3.95
CA ALA A 60 -2.27 -7.27 -3.72
C ALA A 60 -2.58 -7.69 -2.26
N ASP A 61 -1.59 -8.24 -1.54
CA ASP A 61 -1.70 -8.62 -0.13
C ASP A 61 -1.24 -7.52 0.86
N GLY A 62 -0.99 -6.31 0.34
CA GLY A 62 -0.57 -5.10 1.07
C GLY A 62 0.90 -5.05 1.45
N GLY A 63 1.61 -6.17 1.48
CA GLY A 63 2.94 -6.23 2.07
C GLY A 63 4.02 -5.47 1.29
N THR A 64 3.89 -5.36 -0.04
CA THR A 64 4.84 -4.63 -0.89
C THR A 64 4.75 -3.12 -0.73
N SER A 65 3.57 -2.58 -0.42
CA SER A 65 3.35 -1.13 -0.23
C SER A 65 3.41 -0.68 1.23
N MET A 66 3.44 -1.59 2.22
CA MET A 66 3.46 -1.24 3.65
C MET A 66 4.58 -0.28 4.05
N GLY A 67 5.81 -0.50 3.56
CA GLY A 67 6.95 0.35 3.89
C GLY A 67 6.76 1.79 3.42
N MET A 68 6.35 1.94 2.15
CA MET A 68 6.00 3.23 1.57
C MET A 68 4.85 3.90 2.31
N TRP A 69 3.77 3.17 2.62
CA TRP A 69 2.65 3.74 3.36
C TRP A 69 3.05 4.21 4.75
N ARG A 70 3.88 3.48 5.50
CA ARG A 70 4.37 3.92 6.81
C ARG A 70 5.07 5.27 6.74
N GLU A 71 5.96 5.46 5.76
CA GLU A 71 6.67 6.73 5.58
C GLU A 71 5.74 7.87 5.13
N VAL A 72 4.85 7.59 4.16
CA VAL A 72 3.89 8.57 3.66
C VAL A 72 2.90 9.00 4.74
N LEU A 73 2.34 8.05 5.50
CA LEU A 73 1.40 8.34 6.59
C LEU A 73 2.09 9.10 7.73
N GLY A 74 3.35 8.76 8.03
CA GLY A 74 4.17 9.53 8.97
C GLY A 74 4.36 10.98 8.52
N HIS A 75 4.64 11.20 7.23
CA HIS A 75 4.74 12.55 6.64
C HIS A 75 3.41 13.30 6.74
N LEU A 76 2.31 12.67 6.33
CA LEU A 76 0.97 13.24 6.39
C LEU A 76 0.56 13.62 7.82
N ARG A 77 0.83 12.76 8.81
CA ARG A 77 0.49 13.03 10.21
C ARG A 77 1.29 14.20 10.79
N ARG A 78 2.56 14.37 10.40
CA ARG A 78 3.37 15.53 10.80
C ARG A 78 2.88 16.83 10.17
N LYS A 79 2.49 16.79 8.90
CA LYS A 79 2.08 17.98 8.13
C LYS A 79 0.63 18.39 8.39
N PHE A 80 -0.25 17.42 8.63
CA PHE A 80 -1.69 17.60 8.79
C PHE A 80 -2.21 16.88 10.05
N PRO A 81 -1.78 17.29 11.26
CA PRO A 81 -2.11 16.59 12.49
C PRO A 81 -3.62 16.54 12.77
N SER A 82 -4.39 17.54 12.33
CA SER A 82 -5.84 17.58 12.56
C SER A 82 -6.66 16.71 11.59
N ARG A 83 -6.09 16.35 10.43
CA ARG A 83 -6.82 15.65 9.37
C ARG A 83 -6.93 14.15 9.65
N PRO A 84 -8.14 13.56 9.58
CA PRO A 84 -8.31 12.13 9.49
C PRO A 84 -7.73 11.63 8.16
N VAL A 85 -6.96 10.54 8.19
CA VAL A 85 -6.42 9.91 6.98
C VAL A 85 -7.23 8.65 6.67
N GLU A 86 -7.63 8.51 5.42
CA GLU A 86 -8.35 7.33 4.92
C GLU A 86 -7.61 6.73 3.73
N ILE A 87 -7.35 5.43 3.79
CA ILE A 87 -6.73 4.67 2.70
C ILE A 87 -7.78 3.76 2.09
N VAL A 88 -7.96 3.86 0.78
CA VAL A 88 -8.81 2.95 -0.01
C VAL A 88 -7.89 1.98 -0.74
N TYR A 89 -7.82 0.74 -0.26
CA TYR A 89 -7.15 -0.35 -0.96
C TYR A 89 -8.07 -0.91 -2.04
N THR A 90 -7.55 -1.04 -3.26
CA THR A 90 -8.31 -1.60 -4.38
C THR A 90 -7.45 -2.55 -5.20
N ASP A 91 -8.10 -3.57 -5.73
CA ASP A 91 -7.52 -4.59 -6.59
C ASP A 91 -8.65 -5.28 -7.38
N LEU A 92 -8.31 -6.22 -8.25
CA LEU A 92 -9.26 -7.03 -8.97
C LEU A 92 -10.12 -7.88 -8.01
N PRO A 93 -11.37 -8.24 -8.38
CA PRO A 93 -12.28 -8.97 -7.48
C PRO A 93 -11.77 -10.32 -6.96
N ARG A 94 -10.75 -10.91 -7.59
CA ARG A 94 -10.17 -12.20 -7.19
C ARG A 94 -8.97 -12.06 -6.26
N ASN A 95 -8.60 -10.84 -5.87
CA ASN A 95 -7.52 -10.61 -4.91
C ASN A 95 -7.83 -11.20 -3.53
N ASP A 96 -6.80 -11.64 -2.81
CA ASP A 96 -6.92 -12.12 -1.43
C ASP A 96 -6.94 -10.94 -0.44
N PHE A 97 -8.07 -10.23 -0.39
CA PHE A 97 -8.29 -9.15 0.58
C PHE A 97 -8.25 -9.64 2.04
N SER A 98 -8.50 -10.93 2.29
CA SER A 98 -8.37 -11.48 3.65
C SER A 98 -6.91 -11.40 4.12
N GLN A 99 -5.96 -11.70 3.23
CA GLN A 99 -4.54 -11.54 3.54
C GLN A 99 -4.18 -10.07 3.76
N LEU A 100 -4.65 -9.15 2.92
CA LEU A 100 -4.47 -7.70 3.14
C LEU A 100 -4.92 -7.27 4.54
N PHE A 101 -6.14 -7.66 4.95
CA PHE A 101 -6.64 -7.32 6.28
C PHE A 101 -5.79 -7.91 7.40
N ARG A 102 -5.34 -9.17 7.27
CA ARG A 102 -4.42 -9.77 8.24
C ARG A 102 -3.11 -8.99 8.33
N THR A 103 -2.55 -8.57 7.21
CA THR A 103 -1.32 -7.76 7.16
C THR A 103 -1.53 -6.42 7.90
N ILE A 104 -2.59 -5.68 7.57
CA ILE A 104 -2.87 -4.36 8.17
C ILE A 104 -3.15 -4.47 9.68
N HIS A 105 -3.79 -5.54 10.12
CA HIS A 105 -4.12 -5.78 11.53
C HIS A 105 -3.02 -6.50 12.32
N ASN A 106 -1.78 -6.54 11.81
CA ASN A 106 -0.63 -7.18 12.47
C ASN A 106 -0.87 -8.66 12.83
N GLN A 107 -1.61 -9.38 11.97
CA GLN A 107 -1.86 -10.83 12.09
C GLN A 107 -0.92 -11.65 11.20
N THR A 108 0.17 -11.04 10.74
CA THR A 108 1.22 -11.65 9.90
C THR A 108 2.60 -11.25 10.42
N ASP A 109 3.66 -11.73 9.77
CA ASP A 109 5.05 -11.36 10.04
C ASP A 109 5.47 -9.99 9.48
N ILE A 110 4.60 -9.35 8.70
CA ILE A 110 4.81 -7.99 8.21
C ILE A 110 4.22 -7.01 9.23
N GLU A 111 5.07 -6.13 9.75
CA GLU A 111 4.65 -5.02 10.61
C GLU A 111 3.83 -4.02 9.79
N SER A 112 2.68 -3.60 10.34
CA SER A 112 1.82 -2.56 9.78
C SER A 112 2.30 -1.15 10.15
N TYR A 113 1.45 -0.13 10.02
CA TYR A 113 1.72 1.29 10.31
C TYR A 113 0.96 1.81 11.53
#